data_AF-A0A402CRF6-F1
#
_entry.id   AF-A0A402CRF6-F1
#
_cell.length_a   1.000
_cell.length_b   1.000
_cell.length_c   1.000
_cell.angle_alpha   90.00
_cell.angle_beta   90.00
_cell.angle_gamma   90.00
#
_symmetry.space_group_name_H-M   'P 1'
#
loop_
_entity.id
_entity.type
_entity.pdbx_description
1 polymer ?
#
loop_
_entity_poly.entity_id
_entity_poly.type
_entity_poly.pdbx_seq_one_letter_code
_entity_poly.pdbx_strand_id
1 'polypeptide(L)'
;MSVEGADTVIGNLAKWIEERQKLAELAMNEVMAALEGWAKSEHAYTDRTANTTNSIRGEVAEATAEIVRGVLSAGMDYDIFLELAHDGKWAFLWPVIIRHEQDILNILRSRLGNDAVGASLSRSGSLAKSFADAKTNFRNDRARAAAHGAD
;
A
#
# COMPACT_ATOMS: atom_id res chain seq x y z
N MET A 1 21.46 9.63 42.16
CA MET A 1 20.16 10.28 42.34
C MET A 1 19.44 10.17 41.01
N SER A 2 18.68 9.09 40.79
CA SER A 2 17.83 8.99 39.59
C SER A 2 16.84 10.15 39.66
N VAL A 3 16.79 10.94 38.58
CA VAL A 3 15.85 12.04 38.49
C VAL A 3 14.50 11.41 38.23
N GLU A 4 13.67 11.32 39.27
CA GLU A 4 12.35 10.66 39.29
C GLU A 4 11.41 11.09 38.13
N GLY A 5 11.64 12.28 37.56
CA GLY A 5 10.95 12.77 36.36
C GLY A 5 11.41 12.15 35.04
N ALA A 6 12.67 11.72 34.92
CA ALA A 6 13.20 11.16 33.67
C ALA A 6 12.56 9.81 33.33
N ASP A 7 12.41 8.93 34.32
CA ASP A 7 11.79 7.61 34.14
C ASP A 7 10.30 7.75 33.74
N THR A 8 9.61 8.74 34.31
CA THR A 8 8.22 9.06 33.96
C THR A 8 8.10 9.55 32.51
N VAL A 9 9.00 10.43 32.07
CA VAL A 9 9.02 10.93 30.68
C VAL A 9 9.31 9.79 29.71
N ILE A 10 10.28 8.93 30.01
CA ILE A 10 10.62 7.76 29.17
C ILE A 10 9.42 6.81 29.06
N GLY A 11 8.75 6.52 30.19
CA GLY A 11 7.56 5.67 30.20
C GLY A 11 6.40 6.25 29.39
N ASN A 12 6.18 7.56 29.47
CA ASN A 12 5.15 8.22 28.67
C ASN A 12 5.49 8.23 27.18
N LEU A 13 6.76 8.42 26.83
CA LEU A 13 7.21 8.38 25.43
C LEU A 13 7.05 6.98 24.83
N ALA A 14 7.40 5.93 25.57
CA ALA A 14 7.22 4.55 25.13
C ALA A 14 5.75 4.24 24.83
N LYS A 15 4.83 4.62 25.74
CA LYS A 15 3.38 4.47 25.52
C LYS A 15 2.90 5.22 24.29
N TRP A 16 3.36 6.46 24.11
CA TRP A 16 3.00 7.26 22.95
C TRP A 16 3.49 6.62 21.63
N ILE A 17 4.68 6.04 21.60
CA ILE A 17 5.20 5.31 20.42
C ILE A 17 4.32 4.10 20.10
N GLU A 18 3.95 3.30 21.11
CA GLU A 18 3.07 2.14 20.93
C GLU A 18 1.69 2.53 20.41
N GLU A 19 1.09 3.60 20.95
CA GLU A 19 -0.19 4.13 20.48
C GLU A 19 -0.10 4.60 19.03
N ARG A 20 0.98 5.28 18.66
CA ARG A 20 1.22 5.73 17.29
C ARG A 20 1.40 4.57 16.32
N GLN A 21 2.11 3.53 16.72
CA GLN A 21 2.28 2.32 15.90
C GLN A 21 0.94 1.63 15.65
N LYS A 22 0.12 1.44 16.69
CA LYS A 22 -1.23 0.85 16.56
C LYS A 22 -2.14 1.67 15.65
N LEU A 23 -2.08 3.01 15.74
CA LEU A 23 -2.84 3.88 14.85
C LEU A 23 -2.37 3.78 13.40
N ALA A 24 -1.07 3.66 13.15
CA ALA A 24 -0.53 3.48 11.80
C ALA A 24 -0.90 2.12 11.20
N GLU A 25 -0.86 1.06 11.99
CA GLU A 25 -1.32 -0.26 11.59
C GLU A 25 -2.82 -0.26 11.26
N LEU A 26 -3.66 0.36 12.11
CA LEU A 26 -5.09 0.50 11.84
C LEU A 26 -5.36 1.30 10.55
N ALA A 27 -4.66 2.42 10.38
CA ALA A 27 -4.77 3.23 9.17
C ALA A 27 -4.41 2.43 7.91
N MET A 28 -3.33 1.64 7.96
CA MET A 28 -2.93 0.81 6.83
C MET A 28 -3.93 -0.33 6.56
N ASN A 29 -4.49 -0.94 7.60
CA ASN A 29 -5.55 -1.94 7.44
C ASN A 29 -6.77 -1.38 6.70
N GLU A 30 -7.17 -0.13 7.01
CA GLU A 30 -8.26 0.54 6.30
C GLU A 30 -7.91 0.83 4.84
N VAL A 31 -6.68 1.27 4.57
CA VAL A 31 -6.20 1.45 3.18
C VAL A 31 -6.24 0.12 2.42
N MET A 32 -5.75 -0.96 3.02
CA MET A 32 -5.70 -2.27 2.37
C MET A 32 -7.09 -2.85 2.11
N ALA A 33 -8.02 -2.69 3.06
CA ALA A 33 -9.41 -3.09 2.86
C ALA A 33 -10.10 -2.30 1.74
N ALA A 34 -9.84 -1.00 1.65
CA ALA A 34 -10.36 -0.17 0.56
C ALA A 34 -9.78 -0.59 -0.79
N LEU A 35 -8.47 -0.79 -0.88
CA LEU A 35 -7.79 -1.24 -2.09
C LEU A 35 -8.26 -2.62 -2.56
N GLU A 36 -8.47 -3.56 -1.64
CA GLU A 36 -9.07 -4.86 -1.95
C GLU A 36 -10.46 -4.69 -2.56
N GLY A 37 -11.30 -3.83 -1.96
CA GLY A 37 -12.64 -3.52 -2.47
C GLY A 37 -12.61 -2.95 -3.89
N TRP A 38 -11.81 -1.92 -4.12
CA TRP A 38 -11.67 -1.27 -5.43
C TRP A 38 -11.12 -2.22 -6.50
N ALA A 39 -10.11 -3.02 -6.16
CA ALA A 39 -9.54 -4.02 -7.06
C ALA A 39 -10.56 -5.09 -7.47
N LYS A 40 -11.46 -5.48 -6.55
CA LYS A 40 -12.54 -6.42 -6.83
C LYS A 40 -13.66 -5.83 -7.69
N SER A 41 -13.95 -4.53 -7.58
CA SER A 41 -15.10 -3.92 -8.27
C SER A 41 -14.75 -3.23 -9.59
N GLU A 42 -13.50 -2.82 -9.80
CA GLU A 42 -13.13 -1.87 -10.88
C GLU A 42 -12.24 -2.48 -11.98
N HIS A 43 -12.11 -3.82 -12.02
CA HIS A 43 -11.32 -4.49 -13.06
C HIS A 43 -12.02 -4.44 -14.43
N ALA A 44 -11.25 -4.28 -15.50
CA ALA A 44 -11.77 -4.03 -16.86
C ALA A 44 -12.35 -5.27 -17.57
N TYR A 45 -12.11 -6.47 -17.04
CA TYR A 45 -12.59 -7.73 -17.60
C TYR A 45 -13.72 -8.32 -16.76
N THR A 46 -14.45 -9.28 -17.33
CA THR A 46 -15.44 -10.06 -16.59
C THR A 46 -14.80 -11.32 -16.03
N ASP A 47 -14.67 -11.42 -14.71
CA ASP A 47 -14.31 -12.67 -14.05
C ASP A 47 -15.53 -13.61 -14.04
N ARG A 48 -15.54 -14.58 -14.96
CA ARG A 48 -16.62 -15.56 -15.09
C ARG A 48 -16.65 -16.60 -13.99
N THR A 49 -15.51 -16.83 -13.33
CA THR A 49 -15.35 -17.88 -12.32
C THR A 49 -15.34 -17.33 -10.90
N ALA A 50 -15.21 -16.01 -10.76
CA ALA A 50 -14.90 -15.30 -9.53
C ALA A 50 -13.58 -15.74 -8.87
N ASN A 51 -12.74 -16.55 -9.53
CA ASN A 51 -11.50 -17.06 -8.95
C ASN A 51 -10.52 -15.93 -8.67
N THR A 52 -10.26 -15.07 -9.66
CA THR A 52 -9.38 -13.93 -9.48
C THR A 52 -9.96 -12.99 -8.44
N THR A 53 -11.22 -12.57 -8.60
CA THR A 53 -11.88 -11.64 -7.67
C THR A 53 -11.84 -12.16 -6.23
N ASN A 54 -12.10 -13.45 -5.99
CA ASN A 54 -12.07 -14.04 -4.64
C ASN A 54 -10.65 -14.18 -4.06
N SER A 55 -9.64 -14.26 -4.92
CA SER A 55 -8.23 -14.36 -4.53
C SER A 55 -7.59 -13.02 -4.18
N ILE A 56 -8.22 -11.89 -4.52
CA ILE A 56 -7.69 -10.56 -4.21
C ILE A 56 -7.70 -10.34 -2.70
N ARG A 57 -6.54 -9.98 -2.16
CA ARG A 57 -6.31 -9.72 -0.73
C ARG A 57 -5.49 -8.46 -0.51
N GLY A 58 -5.98 -7.60 0.38
CA GLY A 58 -5.22 -6.50 0.97
C GLY A 58 -4.92 -6.82 2.43
N GLU A 59 -3.64 -6.79 2.82
CA GLU A 59 -3.22 -7.07 4.21
C GLU A 59 -2.05 -6.20 4.67
N VAL A 60 -1.90 -6.05 5.98
CA VAL A 60 -0.70 -5.45 6.58
C VAL A 60 0.31 -6.58 6.84
N ALA A 61 1.34 -6.65 6.01
CA ALA A 61 2.37 -7.69 6.10
C ALA A 61 3.44 -7.39 7.17
N GLU A 62 3.62 -6.11 7.52
CA GLU A 62 4.62 -5.67 8.48
C GLU A 62 4.12 -4.41 9.21
N ALA A 63 4.22 -4.39 10.54
CA ALA A 63 3.90 -3.23 11.36
C ALA A 63 4.93 -3.08 12.48
N THR A 64 5.99 -2.32 12.22
CA THR A 64 7.02 -1.96 13.19
C THR A 64 6.94 -0.47 13.53
N ALA A 65 7.75 -0.02 14.49
CA ALA A 65 7.86 1.40 14.81
C ALA A 65 8.44 2.24 13.65
N GLU A 66 9.18 1.61 12.73
CA GLU A 66 9.86 2.28 11.61
C GLU A 66 9.04 2.23 10.32
N ILE A 67 8.36 1.10 10.07
CA ILE A 67 7.64 0.85 8.83
C ILE A 67 6.33 0.12 9.08
N VAL A 68 5.29 0.56 8.38
CA VAL A 68 4.05 -0.19 8.20
C VAL A 68 3.91 -0.49 6.70
N ARG A 69 3.90 -1.77 6.35
CA ARG A 69 3.86 -2.26 4.96
C ARG A 69 2.52 -2.93 4.69
N GLY A 70 1.73 -2.33 3.81
CA GLY A 70 0.58 -2.98 3.20
C GLY A 70 0.97 -3.76 1.94
N VAL A 71 0.30 -4.88 1.70
CA VAL A 71 0.45 -5.72 0.50
C VAL A 71 -0.93 -5.93 -0.11
N LEU A 72 -1.06 -5.57 -1.38
CA LEU A 72 -2.21 -5.90 -2.22
C LEU A 72 -1.78 -6.98 -3.21
N SER A 73 -2.48 -8.11 -3.22
CA SER A 73 -2.13 -9.29 -4.01
C SER A 73 -3.35 -9.94 -4.64
N ALA A 74 -3.11 -10.78 -5.63
CA ALA A 74 -4.08 -11.71 -6.21
C ALA A 74 -3.41 -13.08 -6.33
N GLY A 75 -4.21 -14.16 -6.22
CA GLY A 75 -3.71 -15.50 -5.93
C GLY A 75 -3.72 -16.47 -7.10
N MET A 76 -4.18 -16.06 -8.28
CA MET A 76 -4.20 -16.96 -9.44
C MET A 76 -2.91 -16.84 -10.23
N ASP A 77 -2.36 -17.97 -10.66
CA ASP A 77 -1.12 -18.01 -11.46
C ASP A 77 -1.19 -17.11 -12.70
N TYR A 78 -2.38 -16.97 -13.27
CA TYR A 78 -2.59 -16.16 -14.46
C TYR A 78 -2.76 -14.66 -14.19
N ASP A 79 -2.93 -14.23 -12.94
CA ASP A 79 -3.11 -12.81 -12.58
C ASP A 79 -1.86 -11.98 -12.92
N ILE A 80 -0.67 -12.60 -12.90
CA ILE A 80 0.57 -11.95 -13.35
C ILE A 80 0.50 -11.54 -14.84
N PHE A 81 -0.12 -12.37 -15.68
CA PHE A 81 -0.31 -12.04 -17.08
C PHE A 81 -1.36 -10.94 -17.26
N LEU A 82 -2.39 -10.92 -16.42
CA LEU A 82 -3.40 -9.84 -16.45
C LEU A 82 -2.76 -8.48 -16.11
N GLU A 83 -1.86 -8.45 -15.13
CA GLU A 83 -1.12 -7.22 -14.75
C GLU A 83 -0.11 -6.75 -15.81
N LEU A 84 0.64 -7.68 -16.40
CA LEU A 84 1.84 -7.34 -17.18
C LEU A 84 1.67 -7.45 -18.70
N ALA A 85 0.87 -8.40 -19.20
CA ALA A 85 0.78 -8.68 -20.63
C ALA A 85 -0.13 -7.66 -21.36
N HIS A 86 -0.01 -7.60 -22.69
CA HIS A 86 -0.81 -6.71 -23.55
C HIS A 86 -0.84 -5.24 -23.08
N ASP A 87 0.34 -4.72 -22.69
CA ASP A 87 0.47 -3.38 -22.11
C ASP A 87 -0.49 -3.19 -20.92
N GLY A 88 -0.59 -4.25 -20.10
CA GLY A 88 -1.52 -4.46 -18.97
C GLY A 88 -2.90 -3.86 -19.18
N LYS A 89 -3.47 -4.11 -20.37
CA LYS A 89 -4.86 -3.81 -20.70
C LYS A 89 -5.85 -4.35 -19.66
N TRP A 90 -5.48 -5.42 -18.97
CA TRP A 90 -6.30 -6.12 -17.99
C TRP A 90 -5.79 -5.99 -16.55
N ALA A 91 -4.83 -5.10 -16.31
CA ALA A 91 -4.28 -4.86 -14.98
C ALA A 91 -5.36 -4.30 -14.04
N PHE A 92 -5.32 -4.70 -12.77
CA PHE A 92 -6.35 -4.39 -11.79
C PHE A 92 -5.80 -4.03 -10.41
N LEU A 93 -4.63 -4.54 -10.00
CA LEU A 93 -3.97 -4.19 -8.74
C LEU A 93 -3.26 -2.84 -8.85
N TRP A 94 -2.30 -2.71 -9.78
CA TRP A 94 -1.51 -1.49 -9.89
C TRP A 94 -2.33 -0.26 -10.33
N PRO A 95 -3.25 -0.36 -11.32
CA PRO A 95 -4.06 0.78 -11.73
C PRO A 95 -4.96 1.31 -10.61
N VAL A 96 -5.47 0.44 -9.74
CA VAL A 96 -6.32 0.83 -8.60
C VAL A 96 -5.53 1.66 -7.59
N ILE A 97 -4.29 1.26 -7.28
CA ILE A 97 -3.41 2.04 -6.40
C ILE A 97 -3.18 3.45 -6.97
N ILE A 98 -2.90 3.57 -8.27
CA ILE A 98 -2.70 4.89 -8.91
C ILE A 98 -3.98 5.72 -8.88
N ARG A 99 -5.12 5.10 -9.25
CA ARG A 99 -6.41 5.80 -9.34
C ARG A 99 -6.85 6.37 -8.00
N HIS A 100 -6.61 5.62 -6.93
CA HIS A 100 -7.02 5.98 -5.57
C HIS A 100 -5.89 6.56 -4.71
N GLU A 101 -4.78 7.01 -5.32
CA GLU A 101 -3.64 7.59 -4.57
C GLU A 101 -4.10 8.67 -3.59
N GLN A 102 -5.00 9.56 -4.02
CA GLN A 102 -5.50 10.62 -3.16
C GLN A 102 -6.42 10.11 -2.04
N ASP A 103 -7.21 9.07 -2.30
CA ASP A 103 -8.08 8.46 -1.28
C ASP A 103 -7.24 7.73 -0.22
N ILE A 104 -6.19 7.01 -0.65
CA ILE A 104 -5.19 6.39 0.24
C ILE A 104 -4.59 7.46 1.15
N LEU A 105 -4.11 8.58 0.58
CA LEU A 105 -3.55 9.68 1.36
C LEU A 105 -4.58 10.30 2.32
N ASN A 106 -5.85 10.38 1.92
CA ASN A 106 -6.91 10.91 2.77
C ASN A 106 -7.21 10.00 3.96
N ILE A 107 -7.26 8.67 3.77
CA ILE A 107 -7.40 7.68 4.85
C ILE A 107 -6.22 7.82 5.84
N LEU A 108 -5.00 7.88 5.32
CA LEU A 108 -3.81 8.02 6.17
C LEU A 108 -3.82 9.33 6.97
N ARG A 109 -4.20 10.45 6.34
CA ARG A 109 -4.29 11.76 7.03
C ARG A 109 -5.38 11.78 8.09
N SER A 110 -6.54 11.18 7.83
CA SER A 110 -7.66 11.18 8.79
C SER A 110 -7.32 10.42 10.07
N ARG A 111 -6.51 9.35 9.96
CA ARG A 111 -6.09 8.52 11.10
C ARG A 111 -4.83 9.02 11.81
N LEU A 112 -3.84 9.54 11.06
CA LEU A 112 -2.52 9.90 11.61
C LEU A 112 -2.34 11.39 11.89
N GLY A 113 -3.23 12.24 11.37
CA GLY A 113 -3.11 13.68 11.36
C GLY A 113 -2.24 14.21 10.22
N ASN A 114 -2.51 15.46 9.79
CA ASN A 114 -1.83 16.09 8.65
C ASN A 114 -0.30 16.19 8.84
N ASP A 115 0.17 16.44 10.06
CA ASP A 115 1.59 16.67 10.35
C ASP A 115 2.42 15.38 10.24
N ALA A 116 1.84 14.22 10.57
CA ALA A 116 2.51 12.93 10.48
C ALA A 116 2.74 12.50 9.03
N VAL A 117 1.73 12.69 8.17
CA VAL A 117 1.84 12.41 6.73
C VAL A 117 2.75 13.43 6.05
N GLY A 118 2.60 14.72 6.37
CA GLY A 118 3.45 15.81 5.84
C GLY A 118 4.93 15.67 6.21
N ALA A 119 5.24 15.24 7.44
CA ALA A 119 6.61 15.02 7.87
C ALA A 119 7.25 13.77 7.26
N SER A 120 6.48 12.70 7.01
CA SER A 120 6.94 11.52 6.28
C SER A 120 7.26 11.84 4.82
N LEU A 121 6.42 12.63 4.15
CA LEU A 121 6.64 13.17 2.80
C LEU A 121 7.92 14.03 2.68
N SER A 122 8.37 14.62 3.79
CA SER A 122 9.55 15.49 3.86
C SER A 122 10.85 14.73 4.21
N ARG A 123 10.78 13.72 5.10
CA ARG A 123 11.97 12.99 5.61
C ARG A 123 12.37 11.77 4.80
N SER A 124 11.41 11.03 4.26
CA SER A 124 11.65 9.97 3.28
C SER A 124 11.24 10.56 1.96
N GLY A 125 12.17 10.74 1.01
CA GLY A 125 11.94 11.52 -0.21
C GLY A 125 10.57 11.22 -0.82
N SER A 126 9.61 12.13 -0.56
CA SER A 126 8.17 12.12 -0.87
C SER A 126 7.54 10.74 -1.14
N LEU A 127 6.51 10.33 -0.40
CA LEU A 127 5.63 9.22 -0.84
C LEU A 127 5.23 9.37 -2.31
N ALA A 128 4.99 10.59 -2.81
CA ALA A 128 4.73 10.82 -4.23
C ALA A 128 5.92 10.46 -5.14
N LYS A 129 7.16 10.67 -4.68
CA LYS A 129 8.36 10.16 -5.36
C LYS A 129 8.44 8.63 -5.25
N SER A 130 8.15 8.02 -4.11
CA SER A 130 8.07 6.56 -3.99
C SER A 130 6.99 5.95 -4.90
N PHE A 131 5.83 6.60 -5.02
CA PHE A 131 4.77 6.24 -5.97
C PHE A 131 5.24 6.44 -7.42
N ALA A 132 5.95 7.53 -7.72
CA ALA A 132 6.51 7.77 -9.05
C ALA A 132 7.59 6.75 -9.43
N ASP A 133 8.46 6.38 -8.48
CA ASP A 133 9.51 5.38 -8.66
C ASP A 133 8.88 3.99 -8.84
N ALA A 134 7.89 3.62 -8.01
CA ALA A 134 7.12 2.39 -8.15
C ALA A 134 6.37 2.31 -9.49
N LYS A 135 5.78 3.43 -9.94
CA LYS A 135 5.16 3.55 -11.27
C LYS A 135 6.15 3.35 -12.40
N THR A 136 7.38 3.84 -12.23
CA THR A 136 8.45 3.68 -13.22
C THR A 136 8.93 2.22 -13.26
N ASN A 137 9.11 1.58 -12.11
CA ASN A 137 9.48 0.17 -12.03
C ASN A 137 8.41 -0.73 -12.66
N PHE A 138 7.13 -0.50 -12.34
CA PHE A 138 6.02 -1.25 -12.96
C PHE A 138 6.00 -1.10 -14.49
N ARG A 139 6.27 0.10 -15.01
CA ARG A 139 6.41 0.33 -16.46
C ARG A 139 7.59 -0.44 -17.06
N ASN A 140 8.72 -0.50 -16.37
CA ASN A 140 9.89 -1.25 -16.83
C ASN A 140 9.63 -2.76 -16.83
N ASP A 141 8.94 -3.27 -15.81
CA ASP A 141 8.59 -4.69 -15.72
C ASP A 141 7.61 -5.11 -16.83
N ARG A 142 6.65 -4.24 -17.17
CA ARG A 142 5.80 -4.42 -18.37
C ARG A 142 6.61 -4.47 -19.66
N ALA A 143 7.56 -3.55 -19.84
CA ALA A 143 8.40 -3.52 -21.04
C ALA A 143 9.21 -4.83 -21.18
N ARG A 144 9.68 -5.39 -20.07
CA ARG A 144 10.36 -6.70 -20.04
C ARG A 144 9.43 -7.86 -20.37
N ALA A 145 8.23 -7.88 -19.79
CA ALA A 145 7.23 -8.92 -20.07
C ALA A 145 6.80 -8.92 -21.55
N ALA A 146 6.64 -7.75 -22.17
CA ALA A 146 6.33 -7.63 -23.59
C ALA A 146 7.45 -8.14 -24.50
N ALA A 147 8.72 -8.01 -24.10
CA ALA A 147 9.87 -8.48 -24.87
C ALA A 147 10.03 -10.01 -24.89
N HIS A 148 9.49 -10.71 -23.87
CA HIS A 148 9.58 -12.17 -23.76
C HIS A 148 8.36 -12.93 -24.30
N GLY A 149 7.29 -12.23 -24.70
CA GLY A 149 6.06 -12.83 -25.26
C GLY A 149 5.93 -12.73 -26.78
N ALA A 150 7.03 -12.49 -27.50
CA ALA A 150 7.06 -12.24 -28.95
C ALA A 150 7.56 -13.43 -29.80
N ASP A 151 7.70 -14.62 -29.21
CA ASP A 151 8.04 -15.88 -29.91
C ASP A 151 6.86 -16.86 -29.90
#